data_AF-A0A7D9K9N7-F1
#
_entry.id   AF-A0A7D9K9N7-F1
#
_cell.length_a   1.000
_cell.length_b   1.000
_cell.length_c   1.000
_cell.angle_alpha   90.00
_cell.angle_beta   90.00
_cell.angle_gamma   90.00
#
_symmetry.space_group_name_H-M   'P 1'
#
loop_
_entity.id
_entity.type
_entity.pdbx_description
1 polymer ?
#
loop_
_entity_poly.entity_id
_entity_poly.type
_entity_poly.pdbx_seq_one_letter_code
_entity_poly.pdbx_strand_id
1 'polypeptide(L)'
;ILLYRAIFAAVLITSLANGLQNKTVVIKQRIRSVVGKYLRGHVFKTTTQAADPQHCLADCWEENDRCQSFNYLLDSNMCELNEASNVTNPEDLIDRSNVVYLTNPVFGRQP
;
A
#
# COMPACT_ATOMS: atom_id res chain seq x y z
N ILE A 1 48.05 17.49 31.72
CA ILE A 1 47.69 16.17 32.30
C ILE A 1 46.21 16.13 32.74
N LEU A 2 45.76 17.04 33.60
CA LEU A 2 44.34 17.10 34.03
C LEU A 2 43.36 17.36 32.88
N LEU A 3 43.66 18.30 31.98
CA LEU A 3 42.86 18.58 30.78
C LEU A 3 42.78 17.37 29.83
N TYR A 4 43.87 16.63 29.69
CA TYR A 4 43.94 15.44 28.83
C TYR A 4 43.08 14.29 29.36
N ARG A 5 43.03 14.12 30.69
CA ARG A 5 42.11 13.17 31.36
C ARG A 5 40.64 13.54 31.18
N ALA A 6 40.32 14.84 31.22
CA ALA A 6 38.95 15.33 31.00
C ALA A 6 38.47 15.08 29.56
N ILE A 7 39.35 15.31 28.57
CA ILE A 7 39.06 15.04 27.15
C ILE A 7 38.83 13.55 26.92
N PHE A 8 39.68 12.69 27.47
CA PHE A 8 39.52 11.23 27.37
C PHE A 8 38.19 10.74 27.98
N ALA A 9 37.78 11.31 29.12
CA ALA A 9 36.49 10.97 29.74
C ALA A 9 35.30 11.40 28.87
N ALA A 10 35.35 12.59 28.26
CA ALA A 10 34.29 13.07 27.37
C ALA A 10 34.13 12.20 26.10
N VAL A 11 35.23 11.71 25.53
CA VAL A 11 35.21 10.83 24.35
C VAL A 11 34.64 9.44 24.67
N LEU A 12 34.87 8.91 25.89
CA LEU A 12 34.25 7.66 26.32
C LEU A 12 32.73 7.79 26.50
N ILE A 13 32.26 8.92 27.04
CA ILE A 13 30.82 9.17 27.25
C ILE A 13 30.09 9.28 25.91
N THR A 14 30.68 9.92 24.90
CA THR A 14 30.05 10.03 23.57
C THR A 14 30.05 8.71 22.79
N SER A 15 30.99 7.79 23.08
CA SER A 15 31.03 6.47 22.42
C SER A 15 29.86 5.55 22.80
N LEU A 16 29.27 5.72 23.99
CA LEU A 16 28.15 4.91 24.47
C LEU A 16 26.77 5.39 23.97
N ALA A 17 26.64 6.68 23.63
CA ALA A 17 25.37 7.26 23.19
C ALA A 17 24.97 6.86 21.75
N ASN A 18 25.93 6.43 20.94
CA ASN A 18 25.70 6.11 19.52
C ASN A 18 25.10 4.71 19.27
N GLY A 19 24.97 3.88 20.31
CA GLY A 19 24.57 2.47 20.21
C GLY A 19 23.07 2.18 20.24
N LEU A 20 22.21 3.17 20.49
CA LEU A 20 20.75 2.99 20.58
C LEU A 20 20.03 3.83 19.51
N GLN A 21 20.30 3.55 18.23
CA GLN A 21 19.42 4.03 17.16
C GLN A 21 18.26 3.02 17.00
N ASN A 22 17.08 3.36 17.52
CA ASN A 22 15.86 2.59 17.24
C ASN A 22 15.50 2.76 15.76
N LYS A 23 15.86 1.77 14.94
CA LYS A 23 15.47 1.73 13.53
C LYS A 23 13.99 1.38 13.44
N THR A 24 13.13 2.39 13.26
CA THR A 24 11.71 2.17 13.02
C THR A 24 11.53 1.34 11.75
N VAL A 25 10.84 0.19 11.87
CA VAL A 25 10.49 -0.64 10.71
C VAL A 25 9.30 0.02 10.00
N VAL A 26 9.57 0.79 8.94
CA VAL A 26 8.51 1.31 8.08
C VAL A 26 8.06 0.20 7.13
N ILE A 27 6.88 -0.39 7.39
CA ILE A 27 6.25 -1.34 6.46
C ILE A 27 5.72 -0.53 5.27
N LYS A 28 6.51 -0.45 4.19
CA LYS A 28 6.06 0.11 2.91
C LYS A 28 5.03 -0.83 2.29
N GLN A 29 3.74 -0.52 2.44
CA GLN A 29 2.68 -1.19 1.70
C GLN A 29 2.79 -0.79 0.23
N ARG A 30 2.92 -1.77 -0.66
CA ARG A 30 3.00 -1.56 -2.11
C ARG A 30 1.68 -2.00 -2.74
N ILE A 31 1.21 -1.22 -3.71
CA ILE A 31 0.17 -1.64 -4.64
C ILE A 31 0.68 -2.88 -5.37
N ARG A 32 -0.07 -3.99 -5.29
CA ARG A 32 0.12 -5.13 -6.18
C ARG A 32 -0.81 -4.96 -7.37
N SER A 33 -0.26 -5.10 -8.57
CA SER A 33 -0.99 -5.03 -9.84
C SER A 33 -0.81 -6.36 -10.58
N VAL A 34 -1.90 -6.93 -11.06
CA VAL A 34 -1.91 -8.20 -11.78
C VAL A 34 -2.77 -8.06 -13.03
N VAL A 35 -2.13 -8.07 -14.19
CA VAL A 35 -2.79 -8.01 -15.50
C VAL A 35 -3.51 -9.33 -15.78
N GLY A 36 -4.70 -9.26 -16.38
CA GLY A 36 -5.50 -10.43 -16.74
C GLY A 36 -6.21 -11.10 -15.57
N LYS A 37 -6.23 -10.45 -14.39
CA LYS A 37 -6.94 -10.92 -13.20
C LYS A 37 -8.12 -10.03 -12.86
N TYR A 38 -9.15 -10.64 -12.31
CA TYR A 38 -10.40 -10.02 -11.92
C TYR A 38 -10.87 -10.60 -10.59
N LEU A 39 -11.14 -9.76 -9.60
CA LEU A 39 -11.80 -10.19 -8.38
C LEU A 39 -13.31 -10.12 -8.59
N ARG A 40 -13.98 -11.27 -8.65
CA ARG A 40 -15.43 -11.35 -8.95
C ARG A 40 -16.26 -11.28 -7.67
N GLY A 41 -17.49 -10.75 -7.77
CA GLY A 41 -18.50 -10.88 -6.71
C GLY A 41 -18.34 -9.94 -5.51
N HIS A 42 -17.35 -9.05 -5.52
CA HIS A 42 -17.04 -8.14 -4.41
C HIS A 42 -17.18 -6.66 -4.78
N VAL A 43 -17.73 -6.34 -5.96
CA VAL A 43 -17.85 -4.97 -6.47
C VAL A 43 -18.96 -4.22 -5.71
N PHE A 44 -18.62 -3.13 -5.03
CA PHE A 44 -19.60 -2.28 -4.33
C PHE A 44 -19.83 -0.93 -5.01
N LYS A 45 -18.92 -0.49 -5.89
CA LYS A 45 -19.02 0.77 -6.64
C LYS A 45 -18.36 0.63 -7.99
N THR A 46 -18.97 1.19 -9.02
CA THR A 46 -18.38 1.31 -10.35
C THR A 46 -18.22 2.79 -10.69
N THR A 47 -17.03 3.21 -11.10
CA THR A 47 -16.75 4.56 -11.61
C THR A 47 -16.36 4.50 -13.08
N THR A 48 -16.69 5.56 -13.81
CA THR A 48 -16.48 5.66 -15.26
C THR A 48 -15.50 6.77 -15.59
N GLN A 49 -14.96 6.78 -16.81
CA GLN A 49 -14.03 7.82 -17.28
C GLN A 49 -12.67 7.80 -16.54
N ALA A 50 -12.25 6.63 -16.08
CA ALA A 50 -10.94 6.43 -15.49
C ALA A 50 -9.89 6.30 -16.58
N ALA A 51 -9.13 7.37 -16.83
CA ALA A 51 -8.13 7.41 -17.90
C ALA A 51 -7.01 6.36 -17.71
N ASP A 52 -6.76 5.94 -16.47
CA ASP A 52 -5.76 4.96 -16.11
C ASP A 52 -6.07 4.32 -14.73
N PRO A 53 -5.31 3.29 -14.29
CA PRO A 53 -5.48 2.71 -12.96
C PRO A 53 -5.19 3.67 -11.79
N GLN A 54 -4.52 4.81 -11.98
CA GLN A 54 -4.28 5.77 -10.90
C GLN A 54 -5.55 6.53 -10.54
N HIS A 55 -6.44 6.79 -11.51
CA HIS A 55 -7.78 7.33 -11.23
C HIS A 55 -8.56 6.38 -10.31
N CYS A 56 -8.56 5.08 -10.60
CA CYS A 56 -9.21 4.08 -9.73
C CYS A 56 -8.60 4.01 -8.33
N LEU A 57 -7.30 4.21 -8.21
CA LEU A 57 -6.63 4.26 -6.91
C LEU A 57 -7.11 5.46 -6.09
N ALA A 58 -7.25 6.64 -6.72
CA ALA A 58 -7.80 7.82 -6.07
C ALA A 58 -9.24 7.58 -5.60
N ASP A 59 -10.11 7.05 -6.47
CA ASP A 59 -11.49 6.70 -6.11
C ASP A 59 -11.54 5.69 -4.95
N CYS A 60 -10.65 4.71 -4.96
CA CYS A 60 -10.54 3.70 -3.90
C CYS A 60 -10.02 4.29 -2.58
N TRP A 61 -9.14 5.31 -2.64
CA TRP A 61 -8.69 6.05 -1.45
C TRP A 61 -9.77 6.95 -0.85
N GLU A 62 -10.68 7.49 -1.67
CA GLU A 62 -11.84 8.23 -1.13
C GLU A 62 -12.76 7.30 -0.32
N GLU A 63 -12.83 6.02 -0.69
CA GLU A 63 -13.62 4.96 -0.05
C GLU A 63 -12.73 4.04 0.82
N ASN A 64 -11.64 4.56 1.41
CA ASN A 64 -10.56 3.72 2.01
C ASN A 64 -10.99 2.85 3.21
N ASP A 65 -12.12 3.15 3.83
CA ASP A 65 -12.73 2.33 4.89
C ASP A 65 -13.44 1.08 4.34
N ARG A 66 -13.72 1.04 3.03
CA ARG A 66 -14.42 -0.07 2.34
C ARG A 66 -13.61 -0.68 1.21
N CYS A 67 -12.89 0.11 0.42
CA CYS A 67 -12.20 -0.32 -0.78
C CYS A 67 -10.90 -1.06 -0.46
N GLN A 68 -10.89 -2.38 -0.58
CA GLN A 68 -9.72 -3.22 -0.35
C GLN A 68 -8.89 -3.45 -1.63
N SER A 69 -9.55 -3.42 -2.79
CA SER A 69 -8.95 -3.61 -4.10
C SER A 69 -9.86 -3.06 -5.19
N PHE A 70 -9.44 -3.07 -6.45
CA PHE A 70 -10.27 -2.68 -7.58
C PHE A 70 -9.88 -3.44 -8.85
N ASN A 71 -10.84 -3.58 -9.77
CA ASN A 71 -10.64 -4.05 -11.12
C ASN A 71 -10.69 -2.85 -12.08
N TYR A 72 -9.63 -2.63 -12.86
CA TYR A 72 -9.63 -1.63 -13.93
C TYR A 72 -9.93 -2.30 -15.28
N LEU A 73 -11.08 -1.99 -15.86
CA LEU A 73 -11.54 -2.54 -17.14
C LEU A 73 -10.93 -1.71 -18.28
N LEU A 74 -10.00 -2.30 -19.02
CA LEU A 74 -9.22 -1.63 -20.07
C LEU A 74 -10.09 -1.21 -21.26
N ASP A 75 -11.11 -2.01 -21.61
CA ASP A 75 -11.95 -1.75 -22.78
C ASP A 75 -12.91 -0.57 -22.57
N SER A 76 -13.33 -0.31 -21.33
CA SER A 76 -14.34 0.67 -21.01
C SER A 76 -13.83 1.86 -20.18
N ASN A 77 -12.56 1.84 -19.77
CA ASN A 77 -11.98 2.86 -18.88
C ASN A 77 -12.83 3.05 -17.62
N MET A 78 -13.18 1.93 -16.98
CA MET A 78 -14.01 1.89 -15.78
C MET A 78 -13.28 1.23 -14.62
N CYS A 79 -13.57 1.67 -13.41
CA CYS A 79 -13.11 1.04 -12.18
C CYS A 79 -14.27 0.32 -11.53
N GLU A 80 -14.07 -0.93 -11.14
CA GLU A 80 -14.94 -1.63 -10.22
C GLU A 80 -14.23 -1.76 -8.87
N LEU A 81 -14.66 -0.97 -7.89
CA LEU A 81 -14.10 -0.99 -6.54
C LEU A 81 -14.65 -2.18 -5.76
N ASN A 82 -13.76 -2.91 -5.09
CA ASN A 82 -14.08 -4.13 -4.37
C ASN A 82 -13.96 -3.94 -2.86
N GLU A 83 -14.92 -4.50 -2.12
CA GLU A 83 -14.89 -4.53 -0.65
C GLU A 83 -14.08 -5.69 -0.09
N ALA A 84 -13.40 -6.43 -0.95
CA ALA A 84 -12.52 -7.57 -0.64
C ALA A 84 -11.20 -7.49 -1.43
N SER A 85 -10.27 -8.39 -1.11
CA SER A 85 -9.00 -8.53 -1.81
C SER A 85 -8.67 -9.99 -2.10
N ASN A 86 -7.66 -10.23 -2.93
CA ASN A 86 -7.07 -11.55 -3.15
C ASN A 86 -6.41 -12.17 -1.90
N VAL A 87 -6.30 -11.42 -0.80
CA VAL A 87 -5.83 -11.94 0.49
C VAL A 87 -7.01 -12.49 1.30
N THR A 88 -8.14 -11.79 1.30
CA THR A 88 -9.35 -12.21 2.02
C THR A 88 -10.15 -13.26 1.25
N ASN A 89 -10.15 -13.18 -0.09
CA ASN A 89 -10.95 -14.02 -0.99
C ASN A 89 -10.11 -14.47 -2.20
N PRO A 90 -9.06 -15.28 -1.98
CA PRO A 90 -8.17 -15.73 -3.06
C PRO A 90 -8.87 -16.53 -4.16
N GLU A 91 -9.92 -17.29 -3.83
CA GLU A 91 -10.69 -18.14 -4.74
C GLU A 91 -11.49 -17.37 -5.79
N ASP A 92 -11.77 -16.09 -5.54
CA ASP A 92 -12.52 -15.22 -6.45
C ASP A 92 -11.63 -14.41 -7.38
N LEU A 93 -10.31 -14.53 -7.25
CA LEU A 93 -9.36 -13.92 -8.18
C LEU A 93 -9.19 -14.80 -9.43
N ILE A 94 -10.05 -14.56 -10.42
CA ILE A 94 -10.12 -15.36 -11.65
C ILE A 94 -9.33 -14.73 -12.80
N ASP A 95 -9.04 -15.52 -13.82
CA ASP A 95 -8.56 -15.02 -15.10
C ASP A 95 -9.68 -14.33 -15.87
N ARG A 96 -9.40 -13.13 -16.39
CA ARG A 96 -10.30 -12.38 -17.28
C ARG A 96 -9.45 -11.51 -18.19
N SER A 97 -9.71 -11.54 -19.49
CA SER A 97 -9.04 -10.66 -20.45
C SER A 97 -9.42 -9.19 -20.24
N ASN A 98 -8.54 -8.29 -20.69
CA ASN A 98 -8.79 -6.84 -20.73
C ASN A 98 -9.11 -6.18 -19.38
N VAL A 99 -8.51 -6.70 -18.31
CA VAL A 99 -8.63 -6.13 -16.97
C VAL A 99 -7.31 -6.19 -16.23
N VAL A 100 -7.12 -5.26 -15.30
CA VAL A 100 -6.03 -5.27 -14.34
C VAL A 100 -6.63 -5.23 -12.93
N TYR A 101 -6.25 -6.19 -12.09
CA TYR A 101 -6.59 -6.20 -10.67
C TYR A 101 -5.50 -5.48 -9.86
N LEU A 102 -5.90 -4.58 -8.95
CA LEU A 102 -4.97 -3.84 -8.09
C LEU A 102 -5.43 -3.82 -6.63
N THR A 103 -4.50 -3.97 -5.68
CA THR A 103 -4.78 -3.87 -4.24
C THR A 103 -4.73 -2.43 -3.74
N ASN A 104 -5.62 -2.04 -2.82
CA ASN A 104 -5.46 -0.80 -2.06
C ASN A 104 -4.38 -0.98 -0.97
N PRO A 105 -3.24 -0.27 -1.07
CA PRO A 105 -2.17 -0.45 -0.11
C PRO A 105 -2.50 0.18 1.24
N VAL A 106 -3.42 1.16 1.33
CA VAL A 106 -3.71 1.91 2.55
C VAL A 106 -5.06 1.56 3.18
N PHE A 107 -5.70 0.48 2.73
CA PHE A 107 -6.98 0.01 3.29
C PHE A 107 -6.91 -0.12 4.81
N GLY A 108 -7.90 0.45 5.51
CA GLY A 108 -8.01 0.42 6.97
C GLY A 108 -6.96 1.28 7.70
N ARG A 109 -6.09 2.01 6.99
CA ARG A 109 -5.26 3.07 7.57
C ARG A 109 -5.91 4.43 7.28
N GLN A 110 -6.47 5.07 8.29
CA GLN A 110 -6.80 6.49 8.18
C GLN A 110 -5.50 7.32 8.14
N PRO A 111 -5.46 8.42 7.38
CA PRO A 111 -4.40 9.43 7.50
C PRO A 111 -4.39 10.07 8.90
#